data_AF-A0A945MZV6-F1
#
_entry.id   AF-A0A945MZV6-F1
#
_cell.length_a   1.000
_cell.length_b   1.000
_cell.length_c   1.000
_cell.angle_alpha   90.00
_cell.angle_beta   90.00
_cell.angle_gamma   90.00
#
_symmetry.space_group_name_H-M   'P 1'
#
loop_
_entity.id
_entity.type
_entity.pdbx_description
1 polymer ?
#
loop_
_entity_poly.entity_id
_entity_poly.type
_entity_poly.pdbx_seq_one_letter_code
_entity_poly.pdbx_strand_id
1 'polypeptide(L)' 'FEKLDTLRQLAEDGAITLRVAETYAPEQAPEAHRRLEAGGTRGRLVIQFP' A
#
# COMPACT_ATOMS: atom_id res chain seq x y z
N PHE A 1 5.28 14.47 14.20
CA PHE A 1 4.85 13.06 14.38
C PHE A 1 3.36 12.92 14.69
N GLU A 2 2.73 13.90 15.37
CA GLU A 2 1.30 13.91 15.70
C GLU A 2 0.36 13.49 14.54
N LYS A 3 0.52 14.06 13.35
CA LYS A 3 -0.31 13.70 12.17
C LYS A 3 -0.22 12.23 11.76
N LEU A 4 0.96 11.61 11.87
CA LEU A 4 1.16 10.20 11.53
C LEU A 4 0.55 9.30 12.62
N ASP A 5 0.66 9.73 13.88
CA ASP A 5 0.04 9.02 15.00
C ASP A 5 -1.49 9.05 14.93
N THR A 6 -2.08 10.19 14.53
CA THR A 6 -3.52 10.28 14.25
C THR A 6 -3.93 9.30 13.13
N LEU A 7 -3.16 9.22 12.04
CA LEU A 7 -3.46 8.29 10.94
C LEU A 7 -3.32 6.82 11.38
N ARG A 8 -2.33 6.50 12.22
CA ARG A 8 -2.17 5.16 12.83
C ARG A 8 -3.40 4.80 13.65
N GLN A 9 -3.84 5.68 14.55
CA GLN A 9 -5.00 5.43 15.41
C GLN A 9 -6.28 5.22 14.58
N LEU A 10 -6.52 6.06 13.57
CA LEU A 10 -7.69 5.91 12.70
C LEU A 10 -7.68 4.61 11.88
N ALA A 11 -6.49 4.10 11.53
CA ALA A 11 -6.37 2.80 10.86
C ALA A 11 -6.61 1.63 11.84
N GLU A 12 -6.09 1.72 13.06
CA GLU A 12 -6.32 0.72 14.12
C GLU A 12 -7.79 0.66 14.56
N ASP A 13 -8.44 1.82 14.65
CA ASP A 13 -9.87 1.94 14.98
C ASP A 13 -10.78 1.51 13.83
N GLY A 14 -10.22 1.16 12.66
CA GLY A 14 -10.96 0.76 11.46
C GLY A 14 -11.71 1.92 10.76
N ALA A 15 -11.57 3.16 11.25
CA ALA A 15 -12.15 4.35 10.64
C ALA A 15 -11.58 4.65 9.24
N ILE A 16 -10.34 4.19 8.97
CA ILE A 16 -9.72 4.22 7.65
C ILE A 16 -9.39 2.79 7.21
N THR A 17 -10.00 2.35 6.11
CA THR A 17 -9.68 1.05 5.50
C THR A 17 -8.48 1.15 4.57
N LEU A 18 -7.43 0.37 4.84
CA LEU A 18 -6.31 0.21 3.92
C LEU A 18 -6.74 -0.62 2.70
N ARG A 19 -6.50 -0.10 1.49
CA ARG A 19 -6.80 -0.80 0.24
C ARG A 19 -5.49 -1.29 -0.39
N VAL A 20 -5.24 -2.58 -0.29
CA VAL A 20 -4.14 -3.25 -1.00
C VAL A 20 -4.72 -3.88 -2.25
N ALA A 21 -4.15 -3.51 -3.40
CA ALA A 21 -4.56 -4.08 -4.68
C ALA A 21 -3.82 -5.40 -4.93
N GLU A 22 -2.52 -5.44 -4.62
CA GLU A 22 -1.68 -6.63 -4.72
C GLU A 22 -0.39 -6.44 -3.89
N THR A 23 0.21 -7.56 -3.50
CA THR A 23 1.49 -7.61 -2.78
C THR A 23 2.54 -8.33 -3.62
N TYR A 24 3.76 -7.81 -3.63
CA TYR A 24 4.89 -8.29 -4.42
C TYR A 24 6.07 -8.60 -3.49
N ALA A 25 6.84 -9.62 -3.84
CA ALA A 25 8.17 -9.80 -3.25
C ALA A 25 9.13 -8.68 -3.71
N PRO A 26 10.23 -8.41 -2.99
CA PRO A 26 11.20 -7.38 -3.37
C PRO A 26 11.76 -7.57 -4.78
N GLU A 27 11.97 -8.81 -5.20
CA GLU A 27 12.48 -9.19 -6.52
C GLU A 27 11.49 -8.84 -7.65
N GLN A 28 10.20 -8.69 -7.31
CA GLN A 28 9.12 -8.36 -8.23
C GLN A 28 8.82 -6.86 -8.29
N ALA A 29 9.59 -5.99 -7.62
CA ALA A 29 9.41 -4.55 -7.67
C ALA A 29 9.31 -3.97 -9.10
N PRO A 30 10.05 -4.47 -10.12
CA PRO A 30 9.87 -4.01 -11.50
C PRO A 30 8.48 -4.28 -12.08
N GLU A 31 7.82 -5.37 -11.66
CA GLU A 31 6.44 -5.69 -12.08
C GLU A 31 5.43 -4.75 -11.43
N ALA A 32 5.58 -4.51 -10.11
CA ALA A 32 4.75 -3.53 -9.41
C ALA A 32 4.85 -2.15 -10.06
N HIS A 33 6.06 -1.74 -10.48
CA HIS A 33 6.27 -0.46 -11.16
C HIS A 33 5.58 -0.42 -12.53
N ARG A 34 5.78 -1.44 -13.38
CA ARG A 34 5.13 -1.51 -14.70
C ARG A 34 3.60 -1.45 -14.59
N ARG A 35 3.02 -2.14 -13.61
CA ARG A 35 1.58 -2.09 -13.36
C ARG A 35 1.11 -0.73 -12.87
N LEU A 36 1.89 -0.06 -12.02
CA LEU A 36 1.58 1.30 -11.58
C LEU A 36 1.58 2.27 -12.76
N GLU A 37 2.59 2.20 -13.63
CA GLU A 37 2.73 3.04 -14.83
C GLU A 37 1.59 2.82 -15.83
N ALA A 38 1.13 1.58 -15.98
CA ALA A 38 -0.01 1.25 -16.84
C ALA A 38 -1.34 1.88 -16.36
N GLY A 39 -1.40 2.35 -15.12
CA GLY A 39 -2.60 2.94 -14.53
C GLY A 39 -3.69 1.90 -14.21
N GLY A 40 -4.92 2.36 -13.94
CA GLY A 40 -6.07 1.48 -13.70
C GLY A 40 -6.06 0.72 -12.37
N THR A 41 -5.04 0.90 -11.53
CA THR A 41 -4.95 0.23 -10.23
C THR A 41 -5.80 0.95 -9.19
N ARG A 42 -6.73 0.23 -8.55
CA ARG A 42 -7.47 0.70 -7.38
C ARG A 42 -6.90 0.09 -6.11
N GLY A 43 -6.20 0.90 -5.32
CA GLY A 43 -5.51 0.46 -4.10
C GLY A 43 -3.98 0.60 -4.26
N ARG A 44 -3.24 0.16 -3.24
CA ARG A 44 -1.77 0.22 -3.24
C ARG A 44 -1.17 -1.09 -3.73
N LEU A 45 -0.12 -0.99 -4.53
CA LEU A 45 0.80 -2.09 -4.81
C LEU A 45 1.87 -2.07 -3.72
N VAL A 46 1.96 -3.14 -2.94
CA VAL A 46 2.82 -3.19 -1.75
C VAL A 46 3.99 -4.14 -2.02
N ILE A 47 5.21 -3.71 -1.70
CA ILE A 47 6.37 -4.61 -1.63
C ILE A 47 6.46 -5.14 -0.21
N GLN A 48 6.29 -6.45 -0.03
CA GLN A 48 6.40 -7.11 1.26
C GLN A 48 7.80 -7.68 1.42
N PHE A 49 8.53 -7.14 2.39
CA PHE A 49 9.82 -7.67 2.82
C PHE A 49 9.60 -8.72 3.94
N PRO A 50 10.45 -9.76 4.01
CA PRO A 50 10.43 -10.72 5.12
C PRO A 50 10.76 -10.08 6.47
#